data_AF-A0A558J2C5-F1
#
_entry.id   AF-A0A558J2C5-F1
#
_cell.length_a   1.000
_cell.length_b   1.000
_cell.length_c   1.000
_cell.angle_alpha   90.00
_cell.angle_beta   90.00
_cell.angle_gamma   90.00
#
_symmetry.space_group_name_H-M   'P 1'
#
loop_
_entity.id
_entity.type
_entity.pdbx_description
1 polymer ?
#
loop_
_entity_poly.entity_id
_entity_poly.type
_entity_poly.pdbx_seq_one_letter_code
_entity_poly.pdbx_strand_id
1 'polypeptide(L)'
;MGTYFTSSGFSSCEVGGFVAAALLHDLRVNNFTFTNFPEVNVAWDDDNFHITLKVQGASSSTFSFDYKTVIAEVKRFRDKKEVSAQVFDVIQKHAAELEGEVSKT
;
A
#
# COMPACT_ATOMS: atom_id res chain seq x y z
N MET A 1 6.65 13.98 -7.62
CA MET A 1 6.93 15.06 -6.64
C MET A 1 6.08 14.74 -5.41
N GLY A 2 6.70 14.47 -4.26
CA GLY A 2 5.96 14.03 -3.06
C GLY A 2 5.39 15.21 -2.28
N THR A 3 4.14 15.10 -1.82
CA THR A 3 3.52 16.12 -0.96
C THR A 3 3.86 15.81 0.49
N TYR A 4 4.38 16.82 1.20
CA TYR A 4 4.67 16.73 2.62
C TYR A 4 3.49 17.29 3.41
N PHE A 5 2.84 16.47 4.23
CA PHE A 5 1.71 16.89 5.06
C PHE A 5 2.25 17.51 6.35
N THR A 6 2.48 18.81 6.34
CA THR A 6 3.09 19.56 7.46
C THR A 6 2.30 19.42 8.76
N SER A 7 0.98 19.35 8.70
CA SER A 7 0.09 19.14 9.86
C SER A 7 0.25 17.77 10.52
N SER A 8 0.66 16.76 9.76
CA SER A 8 0.73 15.37 10.21
C SER A 8 2.16 14.83 10.30
N GLY A 9 3.15 15.59 9.82
CA GLY A 9 4.57 15.28 9.97
C GLY A 9 5.04 14.07 9.16
N PHE A 10 4.37 13.73 8.04
CA PHE A 10 4.78 12.68 7.12
C PHE A 10 4.55 13.04 5.65
N SER A 11 5.24 12.33 4.77
CA SER A 11 5.14 12.49 3.30
C SER A 11 4.29 11.40 2.66
N SER A 12 3.68 11.69 1.51
CA SER A 12 2.97 10.67 0.71
C SER A 12 3.89 9.51 0.30
N CYS A 13 5.20 9.73 0.23
CA CYS A 13 6.20 8.69 -0.02
C CYS A 13 6.27 7.67 1.12
N GLU A 14 6.10 8.09 2.37
CA GLU A 14 6.10 7.17 3.52
C GLU A 14 4.83 6.32 3.57
N VAL A 15 3.72 6.85 3.06
CA VAL A 15 2.49 6.07 2.86
C VAL A 15 2.74 4.95 1.86
N GLY A 16 3.29 5.29 0.69
CA GLY A 16 3.70 4.28 -0.30
C GLY A 16 4.74 3.31 0.26
N GLY A 17 5.64 3.78 1.11
CA GLY A 17 6.69 2.99 1.74
C GLY A 17 6.16 1.89 2.66
N PHE A 18 5.19 2.18 3.54
CA PHE A 18 4.63 1.13 4.40
C PHE A 18 3.81 0.11 3.60
N VAL A 19 3.09 0.56 2.57
CA VAL A 19 2.34 -0.35 1.69
C VAL A 19 3.29 -1.28 0.95
N ALA A 20 4.37 -0.73 0.38
CA ALA A 20 5.41 -1.53 -0.25
C ALA A 20 6.08 -2.50 0.75
N ALA A 21 6.28 -2.09 2.00
CA ALA A 21 6.81 -2.98 3.04
C ALA A 21 5.87 -4.15 3.35
N ALA A 22 4.55 -3.91 3.41
CA ALA A 22 3.56 -4.98 3.53
C ALA A 22 3.61 -5.93 2.32
N LEU A 23 3.63 -5.41 1.09
CA LEU A 23 3.74 -6.22 -0.12
C LEU A 23 5.03 -7.05 -0.15
N LEU A 24 6.16 -6.50 0.31
CA LEU A 24 7.41 -7.24 0.42
C LEU A 24 7.36 -8.34 1.48
N HIS A 25 6.65 -8.11 2.59
CA HIS A 25 6.42 -9.15 3.59
C HIS A 25 5.56 -10.27 3.00
N ASP A 26 4.47 -9.94 2.32
CA ASP A 26 3.59 -10.91 1.68
C ASP A 26 4.32 -11.71 0.58
N LEU A 27 5.14 -11.05 -0.26
CA LEU A 27 6.00 -11.70 -1.24
C LEU A 27 6.95 -12.73 -0.59
N ARG A 28 7.50 -12.44 0.60
CA ARG A 28 8.40 -13.37 1.31
C ARG A 28 7.68 -14.60 1.85
N VAL A 29 6.41 -14.47 2.21
CA VAL A 29 5.63 -15.55 2.85
C VAL A 29 4.86 -16.37 1.82
N ASN A 30 4.14 -15.71 0.92
CA ASN A 30 3.19 -16.35 0.01
C ASN A 30 3.69 -16.42 -1.44
N ASN A 31 4.73 -15.65 -1.79
CA ASN A 31 5.30 -15.52 -3.12
C ASN A 31 4.30 -15.08 -4.20
N PHE A 32 4.50 -13.90 -4.76
CA PHE A 32 3.61 -13.41 -5.81
C PHE A 32 3.79 -14.16 -7.13
N THR A 33 2.70 -14.24 -7.88
CA THR A 33 2.63 -14.77 -9.24
C THR A 33 2.98 -13.72 -10.31
N PHE A 34 3.08 -12.44 -9.92
CA PHE A 34 3.51 -11.36 -10.80
C PHE A 34 4.94 -11.55 -11.31
N THR A 35 5.23 -11.16 -12.55
CA THR A 35 6.63 -11.13 -13.05
C THR A 35 7.43 -9.94 -12.49
N ASN A 36 6.75 -8.88 -12.03
CA ASN A 36 7.36 -7.64 -11.51
C ASN A 36 6.74 -7.25 -10.16
N PHE A 37 7.35 -6.31 -9.45
CA PHE A 37 6.80 -5.76 -8.21
C PHE A 37 5.68 -4.72 -8.50
N PRO A 38 4.56 -4.74 -7.78
CA PRO A 38 3.47 -3.78 -7.98
C PRO A 38 3.89 -2.34 -7.71
N GLU A 39 3.47 -1.42 -8.58
CA GLU A 39 3.52 0.02 -8.33
C GLU A 39 2.44 0.39 -7.30
N VAL A 40 2.84 1.15 -6.27
CA VAL A 40 1.93 1.69 -5.26
C VAL A 40 1.61 3.14 -5.63
N ASN A 41 0.40 3.39 -6.11
CA ASN A 41 -0.09 4.74 -6.34
C ASN A 41 -0.87 5.22 -5.12
N VAL A 42 -0.52 6.41 -4.63
CA VAL A 42 -1.14 7.03 -3.44
C VAL A 42 -1.76 8.36 -3.86
N ALA A 43 -3.08 8.41 -3.79
CA ALA A 43 -3.88 9.64 -3.82
C ALA A 43 -4.44 9.92 -2.43
N TRP A 44 -4.96 11.13 -2.20
CA TRP A 44 -5.56 11.50 -0.92
C TRP A 44 -6.62 12.59 -1.14
N ASP A 45 -7.56 12.64 -0.22
CA ASP A 45 -8.48 13.75 -0.03
C ASP A 45 -8.29 14.36 1.37
N ASP A 46 -9.29 15.12 1.84
CA ASP A 46 -9.24 15.78 3.15
C ASP A 46 -9.31 14.79 4.33
N ASP A 47 -9.87 13.58 4.11
CA ASP A 47 -10.20 12.62 5.16
C ASP A 47 -9.46 11.28 5.04
N ASN A 48 -8.99 10.92 3.85
CA ASN A 48 -8.49 9.59 3.53
C ASN A 48 -7.29 9.59 2.57
N PHE A 49 -6.53 8.51 2.65
CA PHE A 49 -5.55 8.13 1.63
C PHE A 49 -6.12 6.99 0.81
N HIS A 50 -6.10 7.16 -0.51
CA HIS A 50 -6.56 6.19 -1.49
C HIS A 50 -5.36 5.54 -2.16
N ILE A 51 -5.29 4.22 -2.08
CA ILE A 51 -4.17 3.43 -2.59
C ILE A 51 -4.68 2.54 -3.72
N THR A 52 -3.91 2.47 -4.80
CA THR A 52 -4.15 1.58 -5.93
C THR A 52 -2.85 0.85 -6.25
N LEU A 53 -2.92 -0.47 -6.40
CA LEU A 53 -1.78 -1.29 -6.84
C LEU A 53 -1.86 -1.52 -8.34
N LYS A 54 -0.73 -1.41 -9.04
CA LYS A 54 -0.68 -1.61 -10.49
C LYS A 54 0.49 -2.49 -10.90
N VAL A 55 0.26 -3.39 -11.85
CA VAL A 55 1.34 -4.19 -12.44
C VAL A 55 0.91 -4.66 -13.82
N GLN A 56 1.84 -4.65 -14.80
CA GLN A 56 1.59 -5.19 -16.16
C GLN A 56 0.34 -4.63 -16.88
N GLY A 57 -0.04 -3.38 -16.60
CA GLY A 57 -1.24 -2.77 -17.19
C GLY A 57 -2.56 -3.15 -16.48
N ALA A 58 -2.53 -4.09 -15.53
CA ALA A 58 -3.62 -4.36 -14.61
C ALA A 58 -3.55 -3.42 -13.38
N SER A 59 -4.70 -3.21 -12.74
CA SER A 59 -4.82 -2.42 -11.52
C SER A 59 -5.78 -3.11 -10.54
N SER A 60 -5.46 -3.06 -9.25
CA SER A 60 -6.39 -3.47 -8.21
C SER A 60 -7.55 -2.47 -8.09
N SER A 61 -8.63 -2.85 -7.42
CA SER A 61 -9.53 -1.86 -6.86
C SER A 61 -8.80 -0.90 -5.92
N THR A 62 -9.32 0.34 -5.84
CA THR A 62 -8.79 1.36 -4.93
C THR A 62 -9.32 1.11 -3.53
N PHE A 63 -8.41 1.10 -2.55
CA PHE A 63 -8.75 0.98 -1.13
C PHE A 63 -8.27 2.20 -0.35
N SER A 64 -8.97 2.50 0.75
CA SER A 64 -8.77 3.74 1.46
C SER A 64 -8.54 3.51 2.95
N PHE A 65 -7.66 4.32 3.54
CA PHE A 65 -7.44 4.39 4.97
C PHE A 65 -7.63 5.83 5.45
N ASP A 66 -8.24 5.98 6.62
CA ASP A 66 -8.36 7.29 7.26
C ASP A 66 -6.99 7.81 7.70
N TYR A 67 -6.90 9.13 7.92
CA TYR A 67 -5.66 9.77 8.38
C TYR A 67 -5.08 9.16 9.66
N LYS A 68 -5.93 8.73 10.61
CA LYS A 68 -5.47 8.21 11.90
C LYS A 68 -4.73 6.89 11.73
N THR A 69 -5.27 6.02 10.88
CA THR A 69 -4.70 4.73 10.51
C THR A 69 -3.37 4.94 9.80
N VAL A 70 -3.33 5.84 8.81
CA VAL A 70 -2.09 6.14 8.08
C VAL A 70 -1.00 6.70 8.99
N ILE A 71 -1.33 7.62 9.90
CA ILE A 71 -0.36 8.15 10.88
C ILE A 71 0.23 7.02 11.74
N ALA A 72 -0.62 6.10 12.21
CA ALA A 72 -0.17 4.96 13.02
C ALA A 72 0.75 4.02 12.24
N GLU A 73 0.42 3.71 10.99
CA GLU A 73 1.23 2.82 10.14
C GLU A 73 2.52 3.48 9.66
N VAL A 74 2.51 4.76 9.33
CA VAL A 74 3.75 5.50 9.03
C VAL A 74 4.67 5.53 10.24
N LYS A 75 4.13 5.69 11.45
CA LYS A 75 4.95 5.59 12.68
C LYS A 75 5.55 4.20 12.83
N ARG A 76 4.78 3.13 12.60
CA ARG A 76 5.30 1.75 12.62
C ARG A 76 6.40 1.54 11.58
N PHE A 77 6.20 2.05 10.37
CA PHE A 77 7.19 2.00 9.29
C PHE A 77 8.50 2.70 9.67
N ARG A 78 8.43 3.89 10.26
CA ARG A 78 9.60 4.62 10.79
C ARG A 78 10.31 3.85 11.91
N ASP A 79 9.54 3.22 12.78
CA ASP A 79 10.02 2.35 13.84
C ASP A 79 10.58 1.00 13.33
N LYS A 80 10.57 0.76 12.01
CA LYS A 80 10.97 -0.50 11.35
C LYS A 80 10.16 -1.70 11.86
N LYS A 81 8.90 -1.47 12.24
CA LYS A 81 7.96 -2.51 12.64
C LYS A 81 7.12 -2.92 11.45
N GLU A 82 6.60 -4.14 11.54
CA GLU A 82 5.61 -4.62 10.58
C GLU A 82 4.33 -3.77 10.64
N VAL A 83 3.67 -3.70 9.49
CA VAL A 83 2.34 -3.10 9.35
C VAL A 83 1.37 -3.84 10.27
N SER A 84 0.38 -3.14 10.81
CA SER A 84 -0.63 -3.82 11.65
C SER A 84 -1.36 -4.91 10.86
N ALA A 85 -1.76 -5.99 11.54
CA ALA A 85 -2.43 -7.11 10.90
C ALA A 85 -3.68 -6.69 10.10
N GLN A 86 -4.46 -5.75 10.64
CA GLN A 86 -5.66 -5.24 9.96
C GLN A 86 -5.35 -4.55 8.63
N VAL A 87 -4.31 -3.71 8.60
CA VAL A 87 -3.88 -3.04 7.36
C VAL A 87 -3.19 -4.01 6.41
N PHE A 88 -2.42 -4.95 6.95
CA PHE A 88 -1.78 -6.00 6.17
C PHE A 88 -2.82 -6.87 5.44
N ASP A 89 -3.86 -7.33 6.12
CA ASP A 89 -4.94 -8.15 5.53
C ASP A 89 -5.64 -7.42 4.37
N VAL A 90 -5.86 -6.10 4.50
CA VAL A 90 -6.45 -5.29 3.43
C VAL A 90 -5.52 -5.20 2.22
N ILE A 91 -4.22 -4.92 2.45
CA ILE A 91 -3.23 -4.83 1.38
C ILE A 91 -3.08 -6.18 0.67
N GLN A 92 -2.98 -7.28 1.42
CA GLN A 92 -2.86 -8.63 0.91
C GLN A 92 -4.06 -9.01 0.04
N LYS A 93 -5.29 -8.68 0.49
CA LYS A 93 -6.50 -8.93 -0.28
C LYS A 93 -6.45 -8.24 -1.65
N HIS A 94 -5.98 -7.00 -1.71
CA HIS A 94 -5.88 -6.26 -2.97
C HIS A 94 -4.68 -6.67 -3.83
N ALA A 95 -3.62 -7.19 -3.22
CA ALA A 95 -2.55 -7.85 -3.95
C ALA A 95 -3.07 -9.12 -4.65
N ALA A 96 -3.81 -9.98 -3.94
CA ALA A 96 -4.42 -11.18 -4.51
C ALA A 96 -5.46 -10.84 -5.62
N GLU A 97 -6.23 -9.76 -5.44
CA GLU A 97 -7.13 -9.25 -6.48
C GLU A 97 -6.34 -8.87 -7.75
N LEU A 98 -5.23 -8.15 -7.59
CA LEU A 98 -4.36 -7.76 -8.70
C LEU A 98 -3.78 -9.00 -9.41
N GLU A 99 -3.43 -10.07 -8.70
CA GLU A 99 -2.98 -11.33 -9.31
C GLU A 99 -4.08 -11.94 -10.20
N GLY A 100 -5.32 -11.92 -9.72
CA GLY A 100 -6.48 -12.36 -10.48
C GLY A 100 -6.70 -11.55 -11.75
N GLU A 101 -6.48 -10.23 -11.72
CA GLU A 101 -6.60 -9.37 -12.90
C GLU A 101 -5.46 -9.55 -13.90
N VAL A 102 -4.22 -9.70 -13.43
CA VAL A 102 -3.06 -9.97 -14.29
C VAL A 102 -3.23 -11.30 -15.03
N SER A 103 -3.74 -12.33 -14.34
CA SER A 103 -3.95 -13.66 -14.93
C SER A 103 -4.98 -13.68 -16.07
N LYS A 104 -5.79 -12.63 -16.21
CA LYS A 104 -6.77 -12.47 -17.30
C LYS A 104 -6.22 -11.75 -18.53
N THR A 105 -5.04 -11.13 -18.42
CA THR A 105 -4.40 -10.34 -19.47
C THR A 105 -3.51 -11.24 -20.33
#